data_AF-A0A1G0M5Q0-F1
#
_entry.id   AF-A0A1G0M5Q0-F1
#
_cell.length_a   1.000
_cell.length_b   1.000
_cell.length_c   1.000
_cell.angle_alpha   90.00
_cell.angle_beta   90.00
_cell.angle_gamma   90.00
#
_symmetry.space_group_name_H-M   'P 1'
#
loop_
_entity.id
_entity.type
_entity.pdbx_description
1 polymer ?
#
loop_
_entity_poly.entity_id
_entity_poly.type
_entity_poly.pdbx_seq_one_letter_code
_entity_poly.pdbx_strand_id
1 'polypeptide(L)'
;MQSAHLRLYEITQSVKGDPLGNALMDEVLTTCFDHALGNRGALERLIAAMNRFNSYLSGYAPPVSLGLFRGTPEEISAWAEQLTSQILSNNEQ
;
A
#
# COMPACT_ATOMS: atom_id res chain seq x y z
N MET A 1 14.34 4.99 -8.20
CA MET A 1 13.10 4.39 -7.67
C MET A 1 12.32 5.47 -6.94
N GLN A 2 11.05 5.66 -7.27
CA GLN A 2 10.17 6.56 -6.51
C GLN A 2 9.96 5.93 -5.12
N SER A 3 10.07 6.70 -4.03
CA SER A 3 9.91 6.15 -2.67
C SER A 3 8.51 5.59 -2.48
N ALA A 4 8.37 4.43 -1.82
CA ALA A 4 7.09 3.80 -1.49
C ALA A 4 6.08 4.80 -0.88
N HIS A 5 6.57 5.67 0.01
CA HIS A 5 5.79 6.71 0.65
C HIS A 5 5.32 7.82 -0.30
N LEU A 6 6.13 8.21 -1.29
CA LEU A 6 5.72 9.22 -2.29
C LEU A 6 4.58 8.68 -3.15
N ARG A 7 4.70 7.42 -3.60
CA ARG A 7 3.66 6.79 -4.41
C ARG A 7 2.36 6.58 -3.62
N LEU A 8 2.47 6.19 -2.36
CA LEU A 8 1.34 6.11 -1.44
C LEU A 8 0.66 7.48 -1.30
N TYR A 9 1.43 8.54 -1.05
CA TYR A 9 0.90 9.90 -0.90
C TYR A 9 0.14 10.39 -2.14
N GLU A 10 0.71 10.19 -3.34
CA GLU A 10 0.05 10.55 -4.62
C GLU A 10 -1.31 9.86 -4.77
N ILE A 11 -1.37 8.56 -4.46
CA ILE A 11 -2.59 7.78 -4.57
C ILE A 11 -3.60 8.21 -3.50
N THR A 12 -3.18 8.44 -2.26
CA THR A 12 -4.04 8.93 -1.18
C THR A 12 -4.70 10.26 -1.54
N GLN A 13 -3.96 11.19 -2.16
CA GLN A 13 -4.56 12.44 -2.64
C GLN A 13 -5.56 12.21 -3.78
N SER A 14 -5.30 11.23 -4.65
CA SER A 14 -6.15 10.93 -5.80
C SER A 14 -7.46 10.24 -5.41
N VAL A 15 -7.45 9.40 -4.38
CA VAL A 15 -8.65 8.72 -3.85
C VAL A 15 -9.32 9.52 -2.72
N LYS A 16 -8.88 10.75 -2.46
CA LYS A 16 -9.44 11.57 -1.39
C LYS A 16 -10.91 11.87 -1.66
N GLY A 17 -11.76 11.55 -0.69
CA GLY A 17 -13.22 11.69 -0.83
C GLY A 17 -13.91 10.48 -1.48
N ASP A 18 -13.17 9.45 -1.88
CA ASP A 18 -13.71 8.16 -2.29
C ASP A 18 -13.74 7.18 -1.10
N PRO A 19 -14.93 6.86 -0.53
CA PRO A 19 -15.03 6.00 0.64
C PRO A 19 -14.47 4.60 0.41
N LEU A 20 -14.64 4.03 -0.78
CA LEU A 20 -14.16 2.70 -1.10
C LEU A 20 -12.64 2.71 -1.31
N GLY A 21 -12.13 3.70 -2.03
CA GLY A 21 -10.68 3.90 -2.20
C GLY A 21 -9.96 4.05 -0.86
N ASN A 22 -10.53 4.83 0.07
CA ASN A 22 -9.98 5.00 1.42
C ASN A 22 -10.02 3.70 2.23
N ALA A 23 -11.11 2.95 2.18
CA ALA A 23 -11.22 1.67 2.90
C ALA A 23 -10.21 0.63 2.39
N LEU A 24 -10.01 0.56 1.07
CA LEU A 24 -9.00 -0.33 0.47
C LEU A 24 -7.57 0.11 0.83
N MET A 25 -7.32 1.41 0.92
CA MET A 25 -6.02 1.92 1.37
C MET A 25 -5.75 1.53 2.83
N ASP A 26 -6.75 1.66 3.70
CA ASP A 26 -6.65 1.28 5.11
C ASP A 26 -6.40 -0.22 5.30
N GLU A 27 -7.03 -1.06 4.46
CA GLU A 27 -6.77 -2.51 4.40
C GLU A 27 -5.30 -2.82 4.04
N VAL A 28 -4.73 -2.10 3.06
CA VAL A 28 -3.31 -2.23 2.68
C VAL A 28 -2.40 -1.82 3.83
N LEU A 29 -2.65 -0.67 4.47
CA LEU A 29 -1.82 -0.20 5.58
C LEU A 29 -1.87 -1.16 6.78
N THR A 30 -3.07 -1.63 7.14
CA THR A 30 -3.26 -2.59 8.23
C THR A 30 -2.47 -3.88 7.98
N THR A 31 -2.53 -4.40 6.75
CA THR A 31 -1.80 -5.62 6.37
C THR A 31 -0.28 -5.42 6.29
N CYS A 32 0.19 -4.20 5.95
CA CYS A 32 1.61 -3.84 6.07
C CYS A 32 2.09 -3.88 7.53
N PHE A 33 1.35 -3.30 8.47
CA PHE A 33 1.70 -3.33 9.89
C PHE A 33 1.67 -4.75 10.46
N ASP A 34 0.64 -5.53 10.13
CA ASP A 34 0.56 -6.94 10.49
C ASP A 34 1.78 -7.74 10.02
N HIS A 35 2.20 -7.50 8.77
CA HIS A 35 3.37 -8.15 8.19
C HIS A 35 4.66 -7.76 8.93
N ALA A 36 4.84 -6.46 9.21
CA ALA A 36 5.99 -5.96 9.97
C ALA A 36 6.05 -6.51 11.41
N LEU A 37 4.90 -6.81 12.01
CA LEU A 37 4.79 -7.45 13.34
C LEU A 37 5.04 -8.97 13.30
N GLY A 38 5.25 -9.56 12.11
CA GLY A 38 5.52 -10.99 11.95
C GLY A 38 4.27 -11.88 12.06
N ASN A 39 3.08 -11.32 11.83
CA ASN A 39 1.83 -12.09 11.90
C ASN A 39 1.79 -13.17 10.81
N ARG A 40 1.49 -14.42 11.21
CA ARG A 40 1.41 -15.55 10.28
C ARG A 40 0.29 -15.33 9.25
N GLY A 41 0.64 -15.43 7.97
CA GLY A 41 -0.29 -15.21 6.85
C GLY A 41 -0.51 -13.74 6.49
N ALA A 42 0.15 -12.79 7.16
CA ALA A 42 0.03 -11.37 6.84
C ALA A 42 0.49 -11.04 5.41
N LEU A 43 1.56 -11.69 4.93
CA LEU A 43 2.03 -11.51 3.55
C LEU A 43 0.98 -11.91 2.51
N GLU A 44 0.29 -13.04 2.70
CA GLU A 44 -0.78 -13.47 1.78
C GLU A 44 -1.96 -12.48 1.79
N ARG A 45 -2.34 -11.99 2.98
CA ARG A 45 -3.38 -10.95 3.12
C ARG A 45 -2.96 -9.64 2.47
N LEU A 46 -1.71 -9.23 2.65
CA LEU A 46 -1.14 -8.03 2.04
C LEU A 46 -1.17 -8.13 0.51
N ILE A 47 -0.72 -9.26 -0.06
CA ILE A 47 -0.77 -9.49 -1.50
C ILE A 47 -2.21 -9.40 -2.02
N ALA A 48 -3.17 -10.00 -1.31
CA ALA A 48 -4.59 -9.92 -1.68
C ALA A 48 -5.12 -8.48 -1.61
N ALA A 49 -4.84 -7.74 -0.53
CA ALA A 49 -5.23 -6.35 -0.34
C ALA A 49 -4.64 -5.44 -1.43
N MET A 50 -3.34 -5.60 -1.73
CA MET A 50 -2.67 -4.84 -2.79
C MET A 50 -3.25 -5.14 -4.17
N ASN A 51 -3.55 -6.39 -4.48
CA ASN A 51 -4.17 -6.76 -5.76
C ASN A 51 -5.57 -6.14 -5.90
N ARG A 52 -6.37 -6.20 -4.83
CA ARG A 52 -7.71 -5.59 -4.80
C ARG A 52 -7.63 -4.08 -4.98
N PHE A 53 -6.72 -3.42 -4.29
CA PHE A 53 -6.54 -1.98 -4.40
C PHE A 53 -6.01 -1.57 -5.77
N ASN A 54 -5.01 -2.26 -6.32
CA ASN A 54 -4.50 -2.01 -7.67
C ASN A 54 -5.57 -2.23 -8.76
N SER A 55 -6.43 -3.24 -8.59
CA SER A 55 -7.56 -3.47 -9.49
C SER A 55 -8.56 -2.32 -9.40
N TYR A 56 -8.84 -1.82 -8.20
CA TYR A 56 -9.70 -0.66 -8.01
C TYR A 56 -9.14 0.61 -8.67
N LEU A 57 -7.85 0.88 -8.48
CA LEU A 57 -7.16 2.02 -9.05
C LEU A 57 -7.16 2.03 -10.59
N SER A 58 -7.34 0.87 -11.24
CA SER A 58 -7.40 0.80 -12.72
C SER A 58 -8.53 1.64 -13.34
N GLY A 59 -9.55 2.00 -12.58
CA GLY A 59 -10.62 2.92 -13.00
C GLY A 59 -10.25 4.41 -13.01
N TYR A 60 -9.08 4.78 -12.48
CA TYR A 60 -8.61 6.16 -12.40
C TYR A 60 -7.81 6.57 -13.65
N ALA A 61 -7.53 7.88 -13.79
CA ALA A 61 -6.65 8.38 -14.84
C ALA A 61 -5.16 8.05 -14.54
N PRO A 62 -4.29 7.89 -15.56
CA PRO A 62 -2.86 7.84 -15.35
C PRO A 62 -2.34 9.10 -14.60
N PRO A 63 -1.36 8.96 -13.70
CA PRO A 63 -0.58 7.75 -13.42
C PRO A 63 -1.22 6.82 -12.37
N VAL A 64 -2.37 7.17 -11.78
CA VAL A 64 -2.99 6.44 -10.65
C VAL A 64 -3.38 5.01 -11.06
N SER A 65 -3.89 4.83 -12.28
CA SER A 65 -4.26 3.52 -12.81
C SER A 65 -3.14 2.50 -12.96
N LEU A 66 -1.88 2.93 -12.85
CA LEU A 66 -0.74 2.03 -12.80
C LEU A 66 -0.66 1.25 -11.48
N GLY A 67 -1.39 1.71 -10.44
CA GLY A 67 -1.45 1.09 -9.13
C GLY A 67 -0.39 1.62 -8.15
N LEU A 68 -0.45 1.10 -6.93
CA LEU A 68 0.44 1.44 -5.83
C LEU A 68 1.81 0.82 -6.01
N PHE A 69 1.85 -0.51 -6.13
CA PHE A 69 3.05 -1.29 -6.36
C PHE A 69 2.66 -2.68 -6.90
N ARG A 70 3.46 -3.24 -7.80
CA ARG A 70 3.30 -4.60 -8.35
C ARG A 70 4.67 -5.26 -8.37
N GLY A 71 4.76 -6.47 -7.85
CA GLY A 71 6.01 -7.23 -7.76
C GLY A 71 5.76 -8.67 -7.30
N THR A 72 6.83 -9.43 -7.12
CA THR A 72 6.80 -10.76 -6.50
C THR A 72 6.44 -10.66 -5.02
N PRO A 73 6.04 -11.77 -4.36
CA PRO A 73 5.81 -11.80 -2.92
C PRO A 73 6.97 -11.21 -2.09
N GLU A 74 8.21 -11.50 -2.49
CA GLU A 74 9.42 -11.00 -1.83
C GLU A 74 9.58 -9.48 -2.00
N GLU A 75 9.31 -8.97 -3.21
CA GLU A 75 9.34 -7.53 -3.49
C GLU A 75 8.24 -6.79 -2.73
N ILE A 76 7.06 -7.38 -2.61
CA ILE A 76 5.93 -6.86 -1.83
C ILE A 76 6.28 -6.83 -0.32
N SER A 77 6.92 -7.89 0.19
CA SER A 77 7.42 -7.95 1.57
C SER A 77 8.39 -6.80 1.86
N ALA A 78 9.42 -6.67 1.02
CA ALA A 78 10.44 -5.63 1.18
C ALA A 78 9.85 -4.21 1.06
N TRP A 79 8.91 -4.01 0.14
CA TRP A 79 8.18 -2.76 -0.01
C TRP A 79 7.35 -2.41 1.23
N ALA A 80 6.64 -3.38 1.82
CA ALA A 80 5.82 -3.17 3.01
C ALA A 80 6.67 -2.89 4.26
N GLU A 81 7.80 -3.57 4.42
CA GLU A 81 8.78 -3.29 5.47
C GLU A 81 9.35 -1.88 5.35
N GLN A 82 9.73 -1.47 4.13
CA GLN A 82 10.22 -0.12 3.86
C GLN A 82 9.15 0.94 4.16
N LEU A 83 7.91 0.72 3.72
CA LEU A 83 6.81 1.64 3.96
C LEU A 83 6.52 1.78 5.45
N THR A 84 6.43 0.67 6.17
CA THR A 84 6.14 0.66 7.61
C THR A 84 7.25 1.36 8.39
N SER A 85 8.51 1.07 8.07
CA SER A 85 9.67 1.74 8.66
C SER A 85 9.62 3.26 8.46
N GLN A 86 9.32 3.73 7.24
CA GLN A 86 9.20 5.16 6.95
C GLN A 86 8.04 5.83 7.70
N ILE A 87 6.88 5.18 7.81
CA ILE A 87 5.73 5.71 8.56
C ILE A 87 6.08 5.83 10.05
N LEU A 88 6.71 4.82 10.63
CA LEU A 88 7.11 4.83 12.03
C LEU A 88 8.16 5.92 12.31
N SER A 89 9.19 6.03 11.47
CA SER A 89 10.22 7.08 11.63
C SER A 89 9.67 8.51 11.47
N ASN A 90 8.64 8.71 10.63
CA ASN A 90 8.01 10.02 10.47
C ASN A 90 7.07 10.38 11.64
N ASN A 91 6.58 9.40 12.41
CA ASN A 91 5.75 9.63 13.60
C ASN A 91 6.57 9.96 14.86
N GLU A 92 7.89 9.73 14.84
CA GLU A 92 8.81 10.03 15.95
C GLU A 92 9.39 11.46 15.88
N GLN A 93 9.01 12.27 14.88
CA GLN A 93 9.41 13.68 14.73
C GLN A 93 8.25 14.64 15.02
#